data_AF-A0A6N4ACQ9-F1
#
_entry.id   AF-A0A6N4ACQ9-F1
#
_cell.length_a   1.000
_cell.length_b   1.000
_cell.length_c   1.000
_cell.angle_alpha   90.00
_cell.angle_beta   90.00
_cell.angle_gamma   90.00
#
_symmetry.space_group_name_H-M   'P 1'
#
loop_
_entity.id
_entity.type
_entity.pdbx_description
1 polymer ?
#
loop_
_entity_poly.entity_id
_entity_poly.type
_entity_poly.pdbx_seq_one_letter_code
_entity_poly.pdbx_strand_id
1 'polypeptide(L)'
;MKKLVVTFAFVLATQIGFAQDAAFKNDVKKVIEMTGASAQIDVAKKQILGMIPEAKQAAFLKDFDATMPSYFDKVADVYMKEYTHAEIKEMIKFYETPLGKKITSKAGVLTEKTMEAAQAWGVELQSIMMKYMQ
;
A
#
# COMPACT_ATOMS: atom_id res chain seq x y z
N MET A 1 -1.71 43.39 24.10
CA MET A 1 -0.56 42.51 23.77
C MET A 1 -0.75 41.07 24.25
N LYS A 2 -1.10 40.78 25.51
CA LYS A 2 -1.32 39.40 26.00
C LYS A 2 -2.34 38.59 25.17
N LYS A 3 -3.46 39.21 24.76
CA LYS A 3 -4.47 38.56 23.89
C LYS A 3 -3.95 38.26 22.49
N LEU A 4 -3.13 39.14 21.90
CA LEU A 4 -2.49 38.93 20.59
C LEU A 4 -1.48 37.77 20.62
N VAL A 5 -0.68 37.67 21.70
CA VAL A 5 0.29 36.57 21.86
C VAL A 5 -0.40 35.21 21.96
N VAL A 6 -1.52 35.13 22.70
CA VAL A 6 -2.29 33.88 22.83
C VAL A 6 -2.95 33.49 21.50
N THR A 7 -3.53 34.44 20.77
CA THR A 7 -4.09 34.17 19.44
C THR A 7 -3.02 33.69 18.46
N PHE A 8 -1.83 34.33 18.47
CA PHE A 8 -0.74 33.94 17.60
C PHE A 8 -0.18 32.55 17.93
N ALA A 9 -0.06 32.22 19.23
CA ALA A 9 0.35 30.90 19.69
C ALA A 9 -0.65 29.80 19.28
N PHE A 10 -1.96 30.08 19.34
CA PHE A 10 -2.99 29.13 18.93
C PHE A 10 -2.98 28.86 17.42
N VAL A 11 -2.80 29.91 16.61
CA VAL A 11 -2.64 29.76 15.15
C VAL A 11 -1.40 28.91 14.82
N LEU A 12 -0.27 29.16 15.47
CA LEU A 12 0.96 28.36 15.27
C LEU A 12 0.76 26.88 15.66
N ALA A 13 0.07 26.60 16.78
CA ALA A 13 -0.20 25.22 17.20
C ALA A 13 -1.04 24.44 16.17
N THR A 14 -2.03 25.07 15.54
CA THR A 14 -2.84 24.42 14.50
C THR A 14 -2.03 24.08 13.25
N GLN A 15 -1.14 24.98 12.82
CA GLN A 15 -0.27 24.75 11.64
C GLN A 15 0.71 23.60 11.86
N ILE A 16 1.22 23.45 13.08
CA ILE A 16 2.13 22.34 13.45
C ILE A 16 1.40 21.00 13.39
N GLY A 17 0.13 20.94 13.82
CA GLY A 17 -0.70 19.72 13.72
C GLY A 17 -0.88 19.24 12.28
N PHE A 18 -1.28 20.15 11.37
CA PHE A 18 -1.43 19.81 9.94
C PHE A 18 -0.12 19.36 9.28
N ALA A 19 1.01 19.98 9.63
CA ALA A 19 2.31 19.61 9.11
C ALA A 19 2.74 18.21 9.59
N GLN A 20 2.44 17.85 10.84
CA GLN A 20 2.74 16.54 11.41
C GLN A 20 1.94 15.43 10.74
N ASP A 21 0.64 15.63 10.52
CA ASP A 21 -0.22 14.65 9.84
C ASP A 21 0.21 14.42 8.39
N ALA A 22 0.57 15.49 7.67
CA ALA A 22 1.07 15.37 6.30
C ALA A 22 2.40 14.60 6.23
N ALA A 23 3.33 14.88 7.15
CA ALA A 23 4.59 14.15 7.23
C ALA A 23 4.35 12.67 7.57
N PHE A 24 3.44 12.39 8.50
CA PHE A 24 3.10 11.02 8.88
C PHE A 24 2.50 10.24 7.70
N LYS A 25 1.53 10.82 7.00
CA LYS A 25 0.91 10.20 5.82
C LYS A 25 1.92 9.93 4.70
N ASN A 26 2.87 10.86 4.48
CA ASN A 26 3.91 10.67 3.47
C ASN A 26 4.88 9.53 3.83
N ASP A 27 5.29 9.44 5.10
CA ASP A 27 6.14 8.34 5.56
C ASP A 27 5.42 6.99 5.46
N VAL A 28 4.11 6.96 5.75
CA VAL A 28 3.28 5.76 5.56
C VAL A 28 3.22 5.33 4.10
N LYS A 29 2.99 6.27 3.17
CA LYS A 29 3.00 5.97 1.72
C LYS A 29 4.35 5.39 1.29
N LYS A 30 5.45 5.95 1.79
CA LYS A 30 6.79 5.42 1.54
C LYS A 30 6.93 3.97 2.05
N VAL A 31 6.46 3.65 3.26
CA VAL A 31 6.47 2.26 3.75
C VAL A 31 5.66 1.34 2.85
N ILE A 32 4.44 1.73 2.46
CA ILE A 32 3.57 0.92 1.59
C ILE A 32 4.30 0.57 0.28
N GLU A 33 4.94 1.55 -0.36
CA GLU A 33 5.75 1.31 -1.56
C GLU A 33 6.91 0.35 -1.29
N MET A 34 7.62 0.55 -0.17
CA MET A 34 8.76 -0.29 0.23
C MET A 34 8.36 -1.72 0.62
N THR A 35 7.11 -1.98 1.01
CA THR A 35 6.65 -3.36 1.29
C THR A 35 6.60 -4.24 0.05
N GLY A 36 6.68 -3.65 -1.15
CA GLY A 36 6.49 -4.35 -2.42
C GLY A 36 5.03 -4.37 -2.90
N ALA A 37 4.14 -3.59 -2.27
CA ALA A 37 2.75 -3.45 -2.69
C ALA A 37 2.63 -3.04 -4.16
N SER A 38 3.51 -2.15 -4.66
CA SER A 38 3.52 -1.74 -6.07
C SER A 38 3.73 -2.93 -7.02
N ALA A 39 4.62 -3.87 -6.68
CA ALA A 39 4.86 -5.05 -7.49
C ALA A 39 3.63 -5.99 -7.52
N GLN A 40 2.90 -6.10 -6.40
CA GLN A 40 1.67 -6.89 -6.34
C GLN A 40 0.56 -6.25 -7.18
N ILE A 41 0.42 -4.92 -7.09
CA ILE A 41 -0.52 -4.14 -7.92
C ILE A 41 -0.17 -4.32 -9.40
N ASP A 42 1.11 -4.30 -9.78
CA ASP A 42 1.53 -4.53 -11.16
C ASP A 42 1.19 -5.93 -11.68
N VAL A 43 1.36 -6.97 -10.86
CA VAL A 43 0.96 -8.33 -11.23
C VAL A 43 -0.55 -8.41 -11.45
N ALA A 44 -1.35 -7.86 -10.52
CA ALA A 44 -2.81 -7.80 -10.66
C ALA A 44 -3.24 -6.97 -11.88
N LYS A 45 -2.59 -5.82 -12.11
CA LYS A 45 -2.81 -4.95 -13.27
C LYS A 45 -2.57 -5.70 -14.57
N LYS A 46 -1.46 -6.46 -14.69
CA LYS A 46 -1.16 -7.28 -15.87
C LYS A 46 -2.22 -8.35 -16.12
N GLN A 47 -2.70 -9.02 -15.07
CA GLN A 47 -3.75 -10.03 -15.18
C GLN A 47 -5.05 -9.44 -15.72
N ILE A 48 -5.50 -8.31 -15.13
CA ILE A 48 -6.71 -7.62 -15.58
C ILE A 48 -6.53 -7.11 -17.00
N LEU A 49 -5.36 -6.55 -17.34
CA LEU A 49 -5.08 -6.06 -18.68
C LEU A 49 -5.14 -7.17 -19.73
N GLY A 50 -4.68 -8.37 -19.39
CA GLY A 50 -4.80 -9.56 -20.24
C GLY A 50 -6.24 -9.99 -20.55
N MET A 51 -7.22 -9.53 -19.75
CA MET A 51 -8.65 -9.76 -19.98
C MET A 51 -9.32 -8.64 -20.79
N ILE A 52 -8.61 -7.55 -21.11
CA ILE A 52 -9.14 -6.38 -21.80
C ILE A 52 -8.69 -6.39 -23.27
N PRO A 53 -9.62 -6.14 -24.23
CA PRO A 53 -9.25 -6.04 -25.65
C PRO A 53 -8.12 -5.03 -25.87
N GLU A 54 -7.13 -5.38 -26.68
CA GLU A 54 -5.91 -4.59 -26.91
C GLU A 54 -6.21 -3.12 -27.26
N ALA A 55 -7.18 -2.89 -28.15
CA ALA A 55 -7.64 -1.55 -28.54
C ALA A 55 -8.19 -0.68 -27.38
N LYS A 56 -8.55 -1.27 -26.24
CA LYS A 56 -9.07 -0.58 -25.04
C LYS A 56 -8.05 -0.50 -23.91
N GLN A 57 -6.91 -1.19 -24.00
CA GLN A 57 -5.94 -1.27 -22.91
C GLN A 57 -5.38 0.10 -22.52
N ALA A 58 -5.05 0.96 -23.48
CA ALA A 58 -4.53 2.29 -23.18
C ALA A 58 -5.52 3.17 -22.38
N ALA A 59 -6.80 3.11 -22.75
CA ALA A 59 -7.86 3.84 -22.03
C ALA A 59 -8.04 3.27 -20.62
N PHE A 60 -8.09 1.95 -20.49
CA PHE A 60 -8.17 1.30 -19.18
C PHE A 60 -6.99 1.66 -18.27
N LEU A 61 -5.76 1.65 -18.80
CA LEU A 61 -4.56 1.98 -18.02
C LEU A 61 -4.61 3.39 -17.47
N LYS A 62 -5.09 4.36 -18.27
CA LYS A 62 -5.29 5.73 -17.83
C LYS A 62 -6.29 5.81 -16.67
N ASP A 63 -7.43 5.14 -16.79
CA ASP A 63 -8.46 5.14 -15.75
C ASP A 63 -7.98 4.41 -14.49
N PHE A 64 -7.26 3.30 -14.65
CA PHE A 64 -6.64 2.56 -13.56
C PHE A 64 -5.65 3.45 -12.80
N ASP A 65 -4.72 4.10 -13.49
CA ASP A 65 -3.70 4.95 -12.86
C ASP A 65 -4.33 6.14 -12.13
N ALA A 66 -5.46 6.68 -12.63
CA ALA A 66 -6.22 7.72 -11.96
C ALA A 66 -6.86 7.26 -10.62
N THR A 67 -7.07 5.96 -10.42
CA THR A 67 -7.60 5.42 -9.15
C THR A 67 -6.53 5.25 -8.07
N MET A 68 -5.26 5.13 -8.46
CA MET A 68 -4.15 4.80 -7.54
C MET A 68 -3.96 5.82 -6.42
N PRO A 69 -3.99 7.15 -6.65
CA PRO A 69 -3.80 8.12 -5.57
C PRO A 69 -4.84 7.96 -4.45
N SER A 70 -6.13 7.82 -4.80
CA SER A 70 -7.20 7.64 -3.81
C SER A 70 -7.08 6.32 -3.06
N TYR A 71 -6.65 5.25 -3.74
CA TYR A 71 -6.38 3.96 -3.11
C TYR A 71 -5.26 4.09 -2.07
N PHE A 72 -4.10 4.63 -2.44
CA PHE A 72 -2.98 4.79 -1.51
C PHE A 72 -3.28 5.74 -0.36
N ASP A 73 -4.10 6.79 -0.58
CA ASP A 73 -4.56 7.65 0.51
C ASP A 73 -5.39 6.89 1.55
N LYS A 74 -6.33 6.05 1.09
CA LYS A 74 -7.16 5.22 1.98
C LYS A 74 -6.35 4.18 2.74
N VAL A 75 -5.41 3.52 2.06
CA VAL A 75 -4.51 2.55 2.71
C VAL A 75 -3.64 3.26 3.74
N ALA A 76 -3.12 4.45 3.41
CA ALA A 76 -2.33 5.23 4.37
C ALA A 76 -3.15 5.62 5.61
N ASP A 77 -4.42 6.00 5.45
CA ASP A 77 -5.31 6.33 6.57
C ASP A 77 -5.57 5.12 7.49
N VAL A 78 -5.55 3.89 6.95
CA VAL A 78 -5.63 2.67 7.77
C VAL A 78 -4.34 2.48 8.57
N TYR A 79 -3.18 2.59 7.92
CA TYR A 79 -1.89 2.45 8.61
C TYR A 79 -1.70 3.50 9.72
N MET A 80 -2.16 4.73 9.50
CA MET A 80 -2.08 5.81 10.51
C MET A 80 -2.96 5.56 11.74
N LYS A 81 -3.95 4.66 11.66
CA LYS A 81 -4.79 4.25 12.81
C LYS A 81 -4.17 3.12 13.61
N GLU A 82 -3.42 2.25 12.94
CA GLU A 82 -2.85 1.04 13.55
C GLU A 82 -1.42 1.24 14.04
N TYR A 83 -0.67 2.16 13.42
CA TYR A 83 0.71 2.46 13.76
C TYR A 83 0.89 3.89 14.22
N THR A 84 1.90 4.11 15.04
CA THR A 84 2.41 5.44 15.36
C THR A 84 3.39 5.90 14.29
N HIS A 85 3.61 7.21 14.20
CA HIS A 85 4.62 7.77 13.28
C HIS A 85 6.03 7.27 13.58
N ALA A 86 6.34 7.00 14.85
CA ALA A 86 7.65 6.45 15.24
C ALA A 86 7.88 5.04 14.67
N GLU A 87 6.88 4.15 14.79
CA GLU A 87 6.96 2.78 14.25
C GLU A 87 7.08 2.79 12.72
N ILE A 88 6.34 3.67 12.04
CA ILE A 88 6.48 3.83 10.58
C ILE A 88 7.90 4.25 10.19
N LYS A 89 8.54 5.16 10.95
CA LYS A 89 9.94 5.52 10.71
C LYS A 89 10.90 4.35 10.95
N GLU A 90 10.60 3.49 11.92
CA GLU A 90 11.39 2.26 12.13
C GLU A 90 11.21 1.26 10.99
N MET A 91 10.00 1.11 10.45
CA MET A 91 9.75 0.31 9.25
C MET A 91 10.55 0.83 8.06
N ILE A 92 10.56 2.16 7.83
CA ILE A 92 11.38 2.77 6.77
C ILE A 92 12.85 2.38 6.95
N LYS A 93 13.41 2.56 8.15
CA LYS A 93 14.80 2.19 8.44
C LYS A 93 15.08 0.72 8.15
N PHE A 94 14.18 -0.18 8.53
CA PHE A 94 14.30 -1.60 8.23
C PHE A 94 14.30 -1.86 6.71
N TYR A 95 13.35 -1.29 5.98
CA TYR A 95 13.27 -1.48 4.53
C TYR A 95 14.44 -0.81 3.78
N GLU A 96 15.11 0.17 4.37
CA GLU A 96 16.32 0.78 3.81
C GLU A 96 17.57 -0.11 3.95
N THR A 97 17.54 -1.12 4.82
CA THR A 97 18.62 -2.12 4.94
C THR A 97 18.79 -2.96 3.66
N PRO A 98 19.96 -3.59 3.44
CA PRO A 98 20.15 -4.48 2.30
C PRO A 98 19.13 -5.62 2.23
N LEU A 99 18.74 -6.18 3.38
CA LEU A 99 17.73 -7.24 3.43
C LEU A 99 16.33 -6.69 3.12
N GLY A 100 15.97 -5.55 3.70
CA GLY A 100 14.70 -4.86 3.42
C GLY A 100 14.50 -4.58 1.93
N LYS A 101 15.49 -3.97 1.29
CA LYS A 101 15.48 -3.74 -0.17
C LYS A 101 15.41 -5.03 -0.97
N LYS A 102 16.08 -6.10 -0.51
CA LYS A 102 16.00 -7.42 -1.15
C LYS A 102 14.58 -7.97 -1.08
N ILE A 103 13.89 -7.86 0.06
CA ILE A 103 12.47 -8.25 0.22
C ILE A 103 11.62 -7.50 -0.81
N THR A 104 11.70 -6.17 -0.88
CA THR A 104 10.95 -5.35 -1.85
C THR A 104 11.20 -5.80 -3.28
N SER A 105 12.47 -5.98 -3.68
CA SER A 105 12.84 -6.37 -5.05
C SER A 105 12.38 -7.78 -5.43
N LYS A 106 12.17 -8.65 -4.44
CA LYS A 106 11.72 -10.04 -4.67
C LYS A 106 10.21 -10.21 -4.54
N ALA A 107 9.49 -9.21 -4.03
CA ALA A 107 8.05 -9.29 -3.79
C ALA A 107 7.28 -9.74 -5.04
N GLY A 108 7.47 -9.09 -6.20
CA GLY A 108 6.78 -9.47 -7.44
C GLY A 108 7.10 -10.89 -7.91
N VAL A 109 8.38 -11.27 -7.91
CA VAL A 109 8.81 -12.63 -8.31
C VAL A 109 8.25 -13.70 -7.37
N LEU A 110 8.20 -13.42 -6.07
CA LEU A 110 7.59 -14.33 -5.10
C LEU A 110 6.09 -14.43 -5.32
N THR A 111 5.39 -13.31 -5.55
CA THR A 111 3.96 -13.32 -5.91
C THR A 111 3.72 -14.19 -7.14
N GLU A 112 4.43 -13.96 -8.24
CA GLU A 112 4.28 -14.77 -9.47
C GLU A 112 4.54 -16.26 -9.22
N LYS A 113 5.62 -16.63 -8.52
CA LYS A 113 5.96 -18.04 -8.26
C LYS A 113 5.04 -18.74 -7.27
N THR A 114 4.46 -18.01 -6.32
CA THR A 114 3.58 -18.57 -5.30
C THR A 114 2.15 -18.74 -5.79
N MET A 115 1.76 -18.05 -6.87
CA MET A 115 0.44 -18.21 -7.48
C MET A 115 0.15 -19.65 -7.93
N GLU A 116 1.11 -20.33 -8.57
CA GLU A 116 0.93 -21.73 -9.00
C GLU A 116 0.69 -22.65 -7.80
N ALA A 117 1.47 -22.46 -6.72
CA ALA A 117 1.28 -23.21 -5.48
C ALA A 117 -0.09 -22.92 -4.84
N ALA A 118 -0.54 -21.66 -4.85
CA ALA A 118 -1.85 -21.28 -4.32
C ALA A 118 -3.00 -21.90 -5.14
N GLN A 119 -2.87 -21.96 -6.47
CA GLN A 119 -3.83 -22.62 -7.34
C GLN A 119 -3.91 -24.13 -7.07
N ALA A 120 -2.77 -24.80 -6.95
CA ALA A 120 -2.72 -26.23 -6.62
C ALA A 120 -3.39 -26.52 -5.27
N TRP A 121 -3.06 -25.74 -4.24
CA TRP A 121 -3.68 -25.85 -2.93
C TRP A 121 -5.20 -25.59 -2.96
N GLY A 122 -5.67 -24.65 -3.79
CA GLY A 122 -7.09 -24.38 -3.98
C GLY A 122 -7.87 -25.60 -4.49
N VAL A 123 -7.29 -26.38 -5.39
CA VAL A 123 -7.89 -27.64 -5.90
C VAL A 123 -7.97 -28.69 -4.79
N GLU A 124 -6.91 -28.85 -4.01
CA GLU A 124 -6.89 -29.77 -2.86
C GLU A 124 -7.97 -29.39 -1.83
N LEU A 125 -8.08 -28.09 -1.52
CA LEU A 125 -9.07 -27.58 -0.58
C LEU A 125 -10.51 -27.81 -1.07
N GLN A 126 -10.79 -27.63 -2.37
CA GLN A 126 -12.11 -27.95 -2.93
C GLN A 126 -12.48 -29.43 -2.74
N SER A 127 -11.53 -30.34 -2.95
CA SER A 127 -11.73 -31.78 -2.70
C SER A 127 -12.05 -32.07 -1.23
N ILE A 128 -11.38 -31.38 -0.30
CA ILE A 128 -11.66 -31.49 1.14
C ILE A 128 -13.06 -30.95 1.45
N MET A 129 -13.42 -29.77 0.95
CA MET A 129 -14.73 -29.15 1.22
C MET A 129 -15.89 -30.04 0.75
N MET A 130 -15.77 -30.71 -0.40
CA MET A 130 -16.81 -31.63 -0.89
C MET A 130 -17.09 -32.78 0.08
N LYS A 131 -16.12 -33.22 0.88
CA LYS A 131 -16.33 -34.26 1.92
C LYS A 131 -17.23 -33.79 3.07
N TYR A 132 -17.28 -32.48 3.33
CA TYR A 132 -18.05 -31.89 4.43
C TYR A 132 -19.36 -31.23 3.97
N MET A 133 -19.62 -31.20 2.66
CA MET A 133 -20.89 -30.72 2.09
C MET A 133 -21.87 -31.86 1.77
N GLN A 134 -21.48 -33.10 2.06
CA GLN A 134 -22.37 -34.28 2.11
C GLN A 134 -22.88 -34.47 3.53
#